data_AF-A0A2V5K324-F1
#
_entry.id   AF-A0A2V5K324-F1
#
_cell.length_a   1.000
_cell.length_b   1.000
_cell.length_c   1.000
_cell.angle_alpha   90.00
_cell.angle_beta   90.00
_cell.angle_gamma   90.00
#
_symmetry.space_group_name_H-M   'P 1'
#
loop_
_entity.id
_entity.type
_entity.pdbx_description
1 polymer ?
#
loop_
_entity_poly.entity_id
_entity_poly.type
_entity_poly.pdbx_seq_one_letter_code
_entity_poly.pdbx_strand_id
1 'polypeptide(L)'
;MLFYWVRVTVPAGNNTFTITQTITTGNFATFFGLASGSNVFDSNCNSVGPTITQNGNTTTVQWNAAAAGTYFISIKYDPHNVVGQPAPSPTTVHYNFTTTGVPGSTSGLDLIKQ
;
A
#
# COMPACT_ATOMS: atom_id res chain seq x y z
N MET A 1 8.36 9.00 5.54
CA MET A 1 8.10 7.93 4.55
C MET A 1 7.58 6.71 5.30
N LEU A 2 6.74 5.90 4.67
CA LEU A 2 6.13 4.69 5.25
C LEU A 2 6.25 3.54 4.24
N PHE A 3 6.39 2.30 4.73
CA PHE A 3 6.31 1.09 3.91
C PHE A 3 5.18 0.19 4.37
N TYR A 4 4.39 -0.29 3.42
CA TYR A 4 3.42 -1.36 3.61
C TYR A 4 3.92 -2.60 2.87
N TRP A 5 4.04 -3.72 3.60
CA TRP A 5 4.51 -5.00 3.07
C TRP A 5 3.40 -6.03 3.16
N VAL A 6 3.18 -6.75 2.07
CA VAL A 6 2.24 -7.88 2.06
C VAL A 6 2.85 -9.08 1.35
N ARG A 7 2.70 -10.25 1.98
CA ARG A 7 3.04 -11.55 1.39
C ARG A 7 1.83 -12.08 0.64
N VAL A 8 2.03 -12.52 -0.61
CA VAL A 8 0.99 -13.10 -1.45
C VAL A 8 1.45 -14.42 -2.07
N THR A 9 0.50 -15.33 -2.31
CA THR A 9 0.73 -16.56 -3.06
C THR A 9 -0.04 -16.48 -4.37
N VAL A 10 0.65 -16.69 -5.49
CA VAL A 10 0.09 -16.47 -6.83
C VAL A 10 0.37 -17.64 -7.78
N PRO A 11 -0.46 -17.84 -8.81
CA PRO A 11 -0.10 -18.67 -9.95
C PRO A 11 0.99 -18.01 -10.82
N ALA A 12 1.62 -18.81 -11.69
CA ALA A 12 2.44 -18.28 -12.77
C ALA A 12 1.58 -17.44 -13.74
N GLY A 13 2.18 -16.45 -14.39
CA GLY A 13 1.50 -15.55 -15.32
C GLY A 13 1.13 -14.20 -14.70
N ASN A 14 0.20 -13.49 -15.34
CA ASN A 14 -0.17 -12.13 -14.93
C ASN A 14 -0.97 -12.14 -13.62
N ASN A 15 -0.54 -11.29 -12.69
CA ASN A 15 -1.17 -11.07 -11.40
C ASN A 15 -1.47 -9.60 -11.21
N THR A 16 -2.59 -9.30 -10.53
CA THR A 16 -3.01 -7.94 -10.19
C THR A 16 -3.53 -7.91 -8.76
N PHE A 17 -3.01 -6.99 -7.96
CA PHE A 17 -3.46 -6.75 -6.60
C PHE A 17 -3.78 -5.28 -6.41
N THR A 18 -4.78 -5.01 -5.57
CA THR A 18 -5.14 -3.66 -5.14
C THR A 18 -4.91 -3.50 -3.65
N ILE A 19 -4.26 -2.41 -3.29
CA ILE A 19 -4.00 -2.00 -1.91
C ILE A 19 -4.77 -0.71 -1.67
N THR A 20 -5.68 -0.73 -0.71
CA THR A 20 -6.58 0.40 -0.43
C THR A 20 -6.23 1.04 0.91
N GLN A 21 -6.10 2.36 0.89
CA GLN A 21 -6.05 3.21 2.07
C GLN A 21 -7.47 3.57 2.50
N THR A 22 -7.82 3.30 3.75
CA THR A 22 -9.09 3.76 4.34
C THR A 22 -8.81 4.61 5.55
N ILE A 23 -9.47 5.76 5.64
CA ILE A 23 -9.42 6.64 6.81
C ILE A 23 -10.72 6.44 7.59
N THR A 24 -10.62 6.18 8.89
CA THR A 24 -11.82 6.00 9.75
C THR A 24 -12.16 7.23 10.58
N THR A 25 -11.33 8.28 10.52
CA THR A 25 -11.58 9.56 11.19
C THR A 25 -12.47 10.45 10.31
N GLY A 26 -13.70 10.72 10.76
CA GLY A 26 -14.59 11.66 10.08
C GLY A 26 -13.98 13.06 10.07
N ASN A 27 -13.88 13.68 8.88
CA ASN A 27 -13.27 14.98 8.57
C ASN A 27 -11.82 14.98 8.06
N PHE A 28 -11.20 13.81 7.83
CA PHE A 28 -9.92 13.73 7.10
C PHE A 28 -10.06 12.80 5.90
N ALA A 29 -9.62 13.25 4.71
CA ALA A 29 -9.77 12.49 3.46
C ALA A 29 -8.51 12.49 2.58
N THR A 30 -7.39 12.99 3.10
CA THR A 30 -6.14 13.07 2.34
C THR A 30 -5.35 11.79 2.51
N PHE A 31 -5.09 11.09 1.41
CA PHE A 31 -4.33 9.84 1.40
C PHE A 31 -2.83 10.08 1.19
N PHE A 32 -2.01 9.15 1.64
CA PHE A 32 -0.59 9.18 1.33
C PHE A 32 -0.34 8.89 -0.15
N GLY A 33 0.62 9.60 -0.73
CA GLY A 33 0.98 9.45 -2.14
C GLY A 33 1.91 8.27 -2.37
N LEU A 34 1.84 7.64 -3.54
CA LEU A 34 2.79 6.61 -3.96
C LEU A 34 4.16 7.25 -4.20
N ALA A 35 5.20 6.68 -3.61
CA ALA A 35 6.58 7.12 -3.78
C ALA A 35 7.39 6.16 -4.65
N SER A 36 8.49 6.67 -5.22
CA SER A 36 9.48 5.85 -5.91
C SER A 36 10.19 4.90 -4.95
N GLY A 37 10.45 3.67 -5.42
CA GLY A 37 11.05 2.58 -4.62
C GLY A 37 10.06 1.50 -4.17
N SER A 38 8.80 1.58 -4.59
CA SER A 38 7.85 0.46 -4.48
C SER A 38 8.23 -0.68 -5.42
N ASN A 39 8.05 -1.93 -5.01
CA ASN A 39 8.47 -3.10 -5.79
C ASN A 39 7.72 -4.39 -5.40
N VAL A 40 7.96 -5.45 -6.14
CA VAL A 40 7.56 -6.83 -5.82
C VAL A 40 8.80 -7.70 -5.89
N PHE A 41 8.98 -8.53 -4.87
CA PHE A 41 10.11 -9.43 -4.74
C PHE A 41 9.65 -10.89 -4.75
N ASP A 42 10.45 -11.77 -5.35
CA ASP A 42 10.30 -13.21 -5.19
C ASP A 42 10.86 -13.69 -3.83
N SER A 43 10.77 -14.99 -3.56
CA SER A 43 11.29 -15.58 -2.32
C SER A 43 12.82 -15.58 -2.20
N ASN A 44 13.54 -15.24 -3.28
CA ASN A 44 14.99 -15.06 -3.30
C ASN A 44 15.38 -13.58 -3.21
N CYS A 45 14.43 -12.70 -2.87
CA CYS A 45 14.61 -11.24 -2.79
C CYS A 45 14.93 -10.57 -4.14
N ASN A 46 14.67 -11.23 -5.28
CA ASN A 46 14.84 -10.61 -6.59
C ASN A 46 13.63 -9.75 -6.94
N SER A 47 13.89 -8.55 -7.44
CA SER A 47 12.88 -7.68 -8.02
C SER A 47 12.28 -8.29 -9.28
N VAL A 48 10.95 -8.35 -9.39
CA VAL A 48 10.26 -8.93 -10.56
C VAL A 48 9.69 -7.90 -11.53
N GLY A 49 10.08 -6.63 -11.39
CA GLY A 49 9.74 -5.56 -12.33
C GLY A 49 8.23 -5.29 -12.45
N PRO A 50 7.53 -5.00 -11.35
CA PRO A 50 6.10 -4.72 -11.38
C PRO A 50 5.79 -3.37 -12.02
N THR A 51 4.57 -3.24 -12.53
CA THR A 51 3.92 -1.95 -12.77
C THR A 51 3.10 -1.59 -11.54
N ILE A 52 3.38 -0.43 -10.93
CA ILE A 52 2.68 0.06 -9.73
C ILE A 52 2.16 1.45 -10.00
N THR A 53 0.85 1.64 -9.83
CA THR A 53 0.17 2.92 -10.05
C THR A 53 -0.74 3.23 -8.87
N GLN A 54 -1.09 4.49 -8.67
CA GLN A 54 -2.05 4.91 -7.66
C GLN A 54 -3.10 5.82 -8.28
N ASN A 55 -4.36 5.59 -7.91
CA ASN A 55 -5.48 6.49 -8.18
C ASN A 55 -6.24 6.72 -6.87
N GLY A 56 -6.23 7.95 -6.37
CA GLY A 56 -6.81 8.30 -5.08
C GLY A 56 -6.25 7.43 -3.95
N ASN A 57 -7.14 6.72 -3.26
CA ASN A 57 -6.79 5.86 -2.13
C ASN A 57 -6.30 4.46 -2.52
N THR A 58 -6.31 4.12 -3.81
CA THR A 58 -6.06 2.76 -4.28
C THR A 58 -4.76 2.68 -5.06
N THR A 59 -3.87 1.79 -4.64
CA THR A 59 -2.64 1.42 -5.33
C THR A 59 -2.83 0.09 -6.05
N THR A 60 -2.60 0.06 -7.35
CA THR A 60 -2.68 -1.15 -8.18
C THR A 60 -1.27 -1.66 -8.49
N VAL A 61 -1.05 -2.95 -8.24
CA VAL A 61 0.23 -3.64 -8.42
C VAL A 61 0.03 -4.76 -9.42
N GLN A 62 0.83 -4.76 -10.49
CA GLN A 62 0.74 -5.76 -11.55
C GLN A 62 2.11 -6.29 -11.91
N TRP A 63 2.22 -7.61 -12.10
CA TRP A 63 3.44 -8.23 -12.63
C TRP A 63 3.11 -9.55 -13.30
N ASN A 64 4.06 -10.06 -14.11
CA ASN A 64 4.02 -11.43 -14.62
C ASN A 64 4.94 -12.30 -13.75
N ALA A 65 4.35 -13.27 -13.05
CA ALA A 65 5.09 -14.22 -12.22
C ALA A 65 5.65 -15.34 -13.10
N ALA A 66 6.98 -15.48 -13.15
CA ALA A 66 7.64 -16.54 -13.92
C ALA A 66 7.26 -17.95 -13.44
N ALA A 67 6.95 -18.11 -12.15
CA ALA A 67 6.49 -19.36 -11.56
C ALA A 67 5.41 -19.09 -10.52
N ALA A 68 4.57 -20.10 -10.24
CA ALA A 68 3.68 -20.03 -9.09
C ALA A 68 4.50 -20.05 -7.80
N GLY A 69 4.08 -19.29 -6.79
CA GLY A 69 4.81 -19.24 -5.54
C GLY A 69 4.49 -18.03 -4.68
N THR A 70 5.39 -17.79 -3.72
CA THR A 70 5.28 -16.69 -2.77
C THR A 70 6.06 -15.47 -3.25
N TYR A 71 5.38 -14.32 -3.22
CA TYR A 71 5.93 -13.03 -3.56
C TYR A 71 5.62 -12.01 -2.46
N PHE A 72 6.42 -10.96 -2.40
CA PHE A 72 6.35 -9.91 -1.39
C PHE A 72 6.17 -8.57 -2.08
N ILE A 73 5.02 -7.94 -1.88
CA ILE A 73 4.73 -6.61 -2.41
C ILE A 73 5.17 -5.59 -1.36
N SER A 74 5.96 -4.61 -1.80
CA SER A 74 6.45 -3.50 -0.98
C SER A 74 5.95 -2.19 -1.59
N ILE A 75 5.06 -1.49 -0.88
CA ILE A 75 4.61 -0.17 -1.29
C ILE A 75 5.19 0.89 -0.37
N LYS A 76 5.90 1.83 -0.99
CA LYS A 76 6.40 3.01 -0.32
C LYS A 76 5.42 4.16 -0.49
N TYR A 77 4.94 4.68 0.63
CA TYR A 77 4.07 5.85 0.67
C TYR A 77 4.82 7.08 1.19
N ASP A 78 4.48 8.22 0.60
CA ASP A 78 4.97 9.54 0.97
C ASP A 78 3.90 10.32 1.76
N PRO A 79 4.19 10.74 3.01
CA PRO A 79 3.31 11.59 3.80
C PRO A 79 3.24 13.06 3.34
N HIS A 80 4.03 13.52 2.36
CA HIS A 80 4.05 14.93 1.96
C HIS A 80 2.68 15.51 1.61
N ASN A 81 1.76 14.72 1.04
CA ASN A 81 0.40 15.18 0.72
C ASN A 81 -0.41 15.64 1.95
N VAL A 82 -0.05 15.15 3.14
CA VAL A 82 -0.71 15.46 4.41
C VAL A 82 -0.16 16.75 5.03
N VAL A 83 1.04 17.17 4.64
CA VAL A 83 1.68 18.38 5.18
C VAL A 83 0.85 19.60 4.83
N GLY A 84 0.52 20.41 5.85
CA GLY A 84 -0.28 21.63 5.70
C GLY A 84 -1.79 21.41 5.60
N GLN A 85 -2.27 20.17 5.65
CA GLN A 85 -3.71 19.90 5.72
C GLN A 85 -4.31 20.39 7.05
N PRO A 86 -5.57 20.86 7.07
CA PRO A 86 -6.26 21.19 8.31
C PRO A 86 -6.25 20.02 9.29
N ALA A 87 -5.98 20.31 10.56
CA ALA A 87 -6.04 19.30 11.60
C ALA A 87 -7.48 18.79 11.76
N PRO A 88 -7.72 17.46 11.78
CA PRO A 88 -9.05 16.92 11.98
C PRO A 88 -9.48 17.02 13.44
N SER A 89 -10.77 16.80 13.69
CA SER A 89 -11.35 16.62 15.01
C SER A 89 -12.10 15.29 15.02
N PRO A 90 -11.62 14.26 15.75
CA PRO A 90 -10.40 14.20 16.60
C PRO A 90 -9.08 14.38 15.84
N THR A 91 -8.00 14.77 16.56
CA THR A 91 -6.68 15.08 15.97
C THR A 91 -5.86 13.85 15.53
N THR A 92 -6.29 12.66 15.92
CA THR A 92 -5.70 11.40 15.45
C THR A 92 -6.40 10.93 14.18
N VAL A 93 -5.64 10.72 13.13
CA VAL A 93 -6.12 10.11 11.88
C VAL A 93 -5.67 8.66 11.83
N HIS A 94 -6.64 7.74 11.86
CA HIS A 94 -6.38 6.33 11.69
C HIS A 94 -6.48 5.93 10.22
N TYR A 95 -5.41 5.32 9.71
CA TYR A 95 -5.33 4.72 8.38
C TYR A 95 -5.29 3.20 8.49
N ASN A 96 -6.04 2.52 7.64
CA ASN A 96 -5.83 1.11 7.35
C ASN A 96 -5.38 0.92 5.90
N PHE A 97 -4.38 0.07 5.72
CA PHE A 97 -3.92 -0.41 4.42
C PHE A 97 -4.34 -1.87 4.29
N THR A 98 -5.10 -2.22 3.26
CA THR A 98 -5.58 -3.59 3.06
C THR A 98 -5.36 -4.03 1.62
N THR A 99 -4.93 -5.27 1.43
CA THR A 99 -4.79 -5.88 0.10
C THR A 99 -6.01 -6.75 -0.21
N THR A 100 -6.72 -6.42 -1.29
CA THR A 100 -7.91 -7.17 -1.73
C THR A 100 -7.53 -8.62 -2.04
N GLY A 101 -8.33 -9.57 -1.55
CA GLY A 101 -8.09 -11.00 -1.78
C GLY A 101 -6.97 -11.61 -0.94
N VAL A 102 -6.37 -10.86 -0.01
CA VAL A 102 -5.31 -11.37 0.89
C VAL A 102 -5.77 -11.22 2.35
N PRO A 103 -6.36 -12.28 2.94
CA PRO A 103 -6.79 -12.27 4.33
C PRO A 103 -5.64 -11.95 5.30
N GLY A 104 -5.93 -11.15 6.32
CA GLY A 104 -4.94 -10.76 7.34
C GLY A 104 -3.89 -9.75 6.88
N SER A 105 -4.06 -9.14 5.70
CA SER A 105 -3.13 -8.12 5.19
C SER A 105 -3.33 -6.73 5.83
N THR A 106 -4.46 -6.49 6.50
CA THR A 106 -4.78 -5.19 7.08
C THR A 106 -3.72 -4.74 8.08
N SER A 107 -3.12 -3.57 7.83
CA SER A 107 -2.17 -2.92 8.73
C SER A 107 -2.64 -1.50 9.05
N GLY A 108 -2.66 -1.15 10.33
CA GLY A 108 -3.09 0.16 10.83
C GLY A 108 -1.93 1.12 11.05
N LEU A 109 -2.17 2.41 10.86
CA LEU A 109 -1.26 3.49 11.23
C LEU A 109 -2.06 4.67 11.80
N ASP A 110 -1.67 5.13 12.98
CA ASP A 110 -2.18 6.37 13.55
C ASP A 110 -1.23 7.52 13.24
N LEU A 111 -1.75 8.53 12.55
CA LEU A 111 -1.11 9.82 12.40
C LEU A 111 -1.62 10.76 13.50
N ILE A 112 -0.70 11.19 14.36
CA ILE A 112 -1.01 12.08 15.48
C ILE A 112 -0.37 13.44 15.19
N LYS A 113 -1.13 14.52 15.39
CA LYS A 113 -0.57 15.87 15.38
C LYS A 113 0.41 16.02 16.55
N GLN A 114 1.65 16.40 16.25
CA GLN A 114 2.65 16.79 17.24
C GLN A 114 2.47 18.24 17.70
#